data_AF-A0A7X8FDE1-F1
#
_entry.id   AF-A0A7X8FDE1-F1
#
_cell.length_a   1.000
_cell.length_b   1.000
_cell.length_c   1.000
_cell.angle_alpha   90.00
_cell.angle_beta   90.00
_cell.angle_gamma   90.00
#
_symmetry.space_group_name_H-M   'P 1'
#
loop_
_entity.id
_entity.type
_entity.pdbx_description
1 polymer ?
#
loop_
_entity_poly.entity_id
_entity_poly.type
_entity_poly.pdbx_seq_one_letter_code
_entity_poly.pdbx_strand_id
1 'polypeptide(L)'
;MGKALSERLPANIYNFFQSNTMTGVASTIDDDDYPRGAPMSLFYALDDRTLVMGTQNGSQTFKNAERSGKIALTFFNEGDIAFSLRGRVWVFKRTMESSKYLGILVVEIEAVKSDVAVDVEVSEGIKIKYRSPKWEDFINRVLKELRRYTLNDIRDN
;
A
#
# COMPACT_ATOMS: atom_id res chain seq x y z
N MET A 1 -13.79 -9.14 -17.39
CA MET A 1 -13.17 -8.48 -16.22
C MET A 1 -11.73 -8.96 -16.07
N GLY A 2 -10.79 -8.03 -15.87
CA GLY A 2 -9.39 -8.27 -15.50
C GLY A 2 -8.43 -8.67 -16.62
N LYS A 3 -7.70 -7.72 -17.22
CA LYS A 3 -6.49 -8.01 -18.01
C LYS A 3 -5.29 -7.92 -17.06
N ALA A 4 -4.44 -8.94 -17.01
CA ALA A 4 -3.13 -8.81 -16.35
C ALA A 4 -2.31 -7.82 -17.19
N LEU A 5 -1.95 -6.67 -16.62
CA LEU A 5 -1.44 -5.55 -17.40
C LEU A 5 0.08 -5.52 -17.42
N SER A 6 0.73 -5.78 -16.28
CA SER A 6 2.15 -5.48 -16.10
C SER A 6 2.67 -6.00 -14.76
N GLU A 7 3.98 -6.12 -14.63
CA GLU A 7 4.70 -6.26 -13.35
C GLU A 7 5.08 -4.89 -12.74
N ARG A 8 4.59 -3.80 -13.33
CA ARG A 8 4.89 -2.41 -12.98
C ARG A 8 3.61 -1.61 -12.82
N LEU A 9 3.61 -0.63 -11.94
CA LEU A 9 2.57 0.38 -11.85
C LEU A 9 2.51 1.18 -13.16
N PRO A 10 1.30 1.41 -13.70
CA PRO A 10 1.11 2.41 -14.76
C PRO A 10 1.60 3.79 -14.29
N ALA A 11 2.12 4.60 -15.22
CA ALA A 11 2.74 5.89 -14.90
C ALA A 11 1.82 6.83 -14.10
N ASN A 12 0.53 6.87 -14.43
CA ASN A 12 -0.45 7.66 -13.68
C ASN A 12 -0.60 7.20 -12.22
N ILE A 13 -0.57 5.89 -11.97
CA ILE A 13 -0.67 5.31 -10.63
C ILE A 13 0.62 5.52 -9.83
N TYR A 14 1.78 5.31 -10.47
CA TYR A 14 3.08 5.59 -9.86
C TYR A 14 3.20 7.07 -9.44
N ASN A 15 2.89 7.99 -10.35
CA ASN A 15 2.94 9.43 -10.10
C ASN A 15 1.98 9.85 -8.96
N PHE A 16 0.83 9.18 -8.84
CA PHE A 16 -0.10 9.38 -7.73
C PHE A 16 0.56 9.03 -6.40
N PHE A 17 1.13 7.82 -6.26
CA PHE A 17 1.77 7.39 -5.01
C PHE A 17 3.05 8.16 -4.65
N GLN A 18 3.67 8.84 -5.62
CA GLN A 18 4.79 9.74 -5.35
C GLN A 18 4.34 11.04 -4.64
N SER A 19 3.16 11.53 -4.99
CA SER A 19 2.70 12.87 -4.55
C SER A 19 1.68 12.80 -3.42
N ASN A 20 0.86 11.77 -3.41
CA ASN A 20 -0.29 11.60 -2.53
C ASN A 20 -0.34 10.18 -1.97
N THR A 21 -1.32 9.90 -1.12
CA THR A 21 -1.64 8.55 -0.68
C THR A 21 -3.09 8.22 -0.98
N MET A 22 -3.37 6.94 -1.23
CA MET A 22 -4.71 6.44 -1.50
C MET A 22 -5.12 5.52 -0.36
N THR A 23 -6.40 5.55 0.02
CA THR A 23 -6.93 4.48 0.84
C THR A 23 -7.17 3.26 -0.04
N GLY A 24 -6.49 2.17 0.28
CA GLY A 24 -6.68 0.86 -0.35
C GLY A 24 -7.01 -0.20 0.69
N VAL A 25 -7.29 -1.41 0.22
CA VAL A 25 -7.46 -2.59 1.07
C VAL A 25 -6.23 -3.47 0.92
N ALA A 26 -5.51 -3.68 2.03
CA ALA A 26 -4.45 -4.66 2.13
C ALA A 26 -5.03 -6.03 2.48
N SER A 27 -4.92 -6.98 1.58
CA SER A 27 -5.35 -8.36 1.74
C SER A 27 -4.14 -9.26 1.99
N THR A 28 -4.11 -9.90 3.15
CA THR A 28 -3.03 -10.81 3.58
C THR A 28 -3.61 -12.17 3.95
N ILE A 29 -2.81 -13.24 3.91
CA ILE A 29 -3.28 -14.60 4.22
C ILE A 29 -3.01 -14.91 5.68
N ASP A 30 -4.03 -15.35 6.42
CA ASP A 30 -3.90 -15.77 7.83
C ASP A 30 -3.40 -17.23 7.99
N ASP A 31 -3.18 -17.68 9.23
CA ASP A 31 -2.78 -19.08 9.54
C ASP A 31 -3.86 -20.11 9.17
N ASP A 32 -5.11 -19.67 9.02
CA ASP A 32 -6.25 -20.48 8.60
C ASP A 32 -6.43 -20.53 7.07
N ASP A 33 -5.46 -20.01 6.32
CA ASP A 33 -5.48 -19.84 4.86
C ASP A 33 -6.59 -18.90 4.31
N TYR A 34 -7.35 -18.21 5.18
CA TYR A 34 -8.32 -17.21 4.74
C TYR A 34 -7.68 -15.82 4.56
N PRO A 35 -8.12 -15.05 3.56
CA PRO A 35 -7.67 -13.68 3.39
C PRO A 35 -8.26 -12.77 4.47
N ARG A 36 -7.41 -11.90 5.04
CA ARG A 36 -7.79 -10.80 5.92
C ARG A 36 -7.55 -9.48 5.21
N GLY A 37 -8.64 -8.74 4.99
CA GLY A 37 -8.62 -7.40 4.40
C GLY A 37 -8.54 -6.31 5.47
N ALA A 38 -7.66 -5.32 5.29
CA ALA A 38 -7.53 -4.16 6.15
C ALA A 38 -7.46 -2.88 5.33
N PRO A 39 -8.35 -1.89 5.54
CA PRO A 39 -8.21 -0.57 4.95
C PRO A 39 -6.93 0.11 5.45
N MET A 40 -6.12 0.62 4.52
CA MET A 40 -4.85 1.28 4.81
C MET A 40 -4.65 2.47 3.89
N SER A 41 -3.87 3.46 4.32
CA SER A 41 -3.68 4.72 3.58
C SER A 41 -2.27 5.29 3.71
N LEU A 42 -1.30 4.48 4.12
CA LEU A 42 0.07 4.92 4.35
C LEU A 42 0.98 4.22 3.33
N PHE A 43 0.84 4.59 2.07
CA PHE A 43 1.61 4.03 0.96
C PHE A 43 2.53 5.09 0.35
N TYR A 44 3.68 4.66 -0.13
CA TYR A 44 4.56 5.46 -0.97
C TYR A 44 5.24 4.54 -1.98
N ALA A 45 5.31 4.98 -3.24
CA ALA A 45 6.05 4.25 -4.27
C ALA A 45 7.51 4.70 -4.25
N LEU A 46 8.45 3.78 -4.24
CA LEU A 46 9.88 4.09 -4.40
C LEU A 46 10.28 4.10 -5.87
N ASP A 47 9.68 3.21 -6.65
CA ASP A 47 9.73 3.15 -8.11
C ASP A 47 8.40 2.56 -8.61
N ASP A 48 8.34 2.20 -9.89
CA ASP A 48 7.16 1.59 -10.50
C ASP A 48 6.99 0.10 -10.14
N ARG A 49 7.87 -0.50 -9.34
CA ARG A 49 7.84 -1.91 -8.92
C ARG A 49 7.81 -2.12 -7.41
N THR A 50 8.04 -1.08 -6.63
CA THR A 50 8.32 -1.19 -5.19
C THR A 50 7.53 -0.15 -4.44
N LEU A 51 6.71 -0.60 -3.50
CA LEU A 51 6.01 0.25 -2.55
C LEU A 51 6.60 0.05 -1.15
N VAL A 52 6.54 1.10 -0.35
CA VAL A 52 6.65 1.00 1.11
C VAL A 52 5.32 1.37 1.74
N MET A 53 4.97 0.69 2.82
CA MET A 53 3.75 0.97 3.55
C MET A 53 3.95 0.99 5.07
N GLY A 54 3.43 2.05 5.69
CA GLY A 54 3.35 2.18 7.14
C GLY A 54 2.19 1.33 7.68
N THR A 55 2.47 0.42 8.60
CA THR A 55 1.48 -0.53 9.13
C THR A 55 1.61 -0.66 10.64
N GLN A 56 0.49 -0.78 11.37
CA GLN A 56 0.55 -1.07 12.80
C GLN A 56 1.29 -2.39 13.06
N ASN A 57 2.40 -2.34 13.78
CA ASN A 57 3.30 -3.49 13.95
C ASN A 57 2.70 -4.62 14.79
N GLY A 58 1.69 -4.33 15.62
CA GLY A 58 0.92 -5.33 16.35
C GLY A 58 -0.27 -5.93 15.59
N SER A 59 -0.58 -5.42 14.39
CA SER A 59 -1.77 -5.83 13.63
C SER A 59 -1.64 -7.22 13.00
N GLN A 60 -2.78 -7.86 12.72
CA GLN A 60 -2.80 -9.12 11.99
C GLN A 60 -2.21 -8.98 10.58
N THR A 61 -2.46 -7.86 9.89
CA THR A 61 -1.87 -7.57 8.58
C THR A 61 -0.34 -7.60 8.62
N PHE A 62 0.28 -7.00 9.64
CA PHE A 62 1.74 -6.98 9.79
C PHE A 62 2.30 -8.39 10.02
N LYS A 63 1.67 -9.15 10.93
CA LYS A 63 2.07 -10.53 11.24
C LYS A 63 1.90 -11.46 10.04
N ASN A 64 0.78 -11.34 9.32
CA ASN A 64 0.51 -12.12 8.13
C ASN A 64 1.48 -11.80 7.00
N ALA A 65 1.80 -10.52 6.79
CA ALA A 65 2.79 -10.09 5.80
C ALA A 65 4.18 -10.68 6.13
N GLU A 66 4.62 -10.57 7.39
CA GLU A 66 5.87 -11.14 7.87
C GLU A 66 5.94 -12.67 7.69
N ARG A 67 4.87 -13.39 8.05
CA ARG A 67 4.83 -14.85 7.96
C ARG A 67 4.73 -15.36 6.52
N SER A 68 3.75 -14.85 5.77
CA SER A 68 3.40 -15.41 4.45
C SER A 68 4.26 -14.88 3.31
N GLY A 69 4.88 -13.71 3.49
CA GLY A 69 5.62 -13.01 2.45
C GLY A 69 4.75 -12.56 1.27
N LYS A 70 3.40 -12.61 1.41
CA LYS A 70 2.45 -12.34 0.31
C LYS A 70 1.44 -11.27 0.71
N ILE A 71 1.13 -10.40 -0.25
CA ILE A 71 0.09 -9.39 -0.09
C ILE A 71 -0.60 -9.11 -1.42
N ALA A 72 -1.88 -8.76 -1.36
CA ALA A 72 -2.58 -8.09 -2.44
C ALA A 72 -3.09 -6.73 -1.95
N LEU A 73 -3.00 -5.71 -2.78
CA LEU A 73 -3.54 -4.38 -2.51
C LEU A 73 -4.58 -4.03 -3.55
N THR A 74 -5.74 -3.53 -3.13
CA THR A 74 -6.81 -3.08 -4.01
C THR A 74 -7.12 -1.61 -3.76
N PHE A 75 -7.32 -0.87 -4.84
CA PHE A 75 -7.40 0.58 -4.84
C PHE A 75 -8.52 1.08 -5.76
N PHE A 76 -9.19 2.14 -5.32
CA PHE A 76 -10.21 2.87 -6.07
C PHE A 76 -9.93 4.36 -5.95
N ASN A 77 -9.98 5.09 -7.06
CA ASN A 77 -9.87 6.54 -7.05
C ASN A 77 -10.59 7.20 -8.24
N GLU A 78 -10.79 8.51 -8.13
CA GLU A 78 -11.22 9.33 -9.26
C GLU A 78 -10.27 9.21 -10.46
N GLY A 79 -10.79 9.52 -11.66
CA GLY A 79 -10.04 9.38 -12.91
C GLY A 79 -10.10 7.95 -13.48
N ASP A 80 -11.21 7.25 -13.24
CA ASP A 80 -11.46 5.88 -13.69
C ASP A 80 -10.42 4.86 -13.21
N ILE A 81 -10.05 4.98 -11.92
CA ILE A 81 -9.04 4.12 -11.31
C ILE A 81 -9.72 3.06 -10.45
N ALA A 82 -9.72 1.81 -10.92
CA ALA A 82 -9.87 0.63 -10.10
C ALA A 82 -8.80 -0.38 -10.48
N PHE A 83 -7.96 -0.78 -9.51
CA PHE A 83 -6.94 -1.78 -9.77
C PHE A 83 -6.60 -2.58 -8.52
N SER A 84 -6.05 -3.75 -8.76
CA SER A 84 -5.42 -4.58 -7.75
C SER A 84 -4.00 -4.91 -8.17
N LEU A 85 -3.11 -5.01 -7.19
CA LEU A 85 -1.79 -5.57 -7.37
C LEU A 85 -1.56 -6.71 -6.39
N ARG A 86 -0.68 -7.64 -6.75
CA ARG A 86 -0.12 -8.61 -5.83
C ARG A 86 1.39 -8.48 -5.81
N GLY A 87 1.99 -8.80 -4.68
CA GLY A 87 3.42 -8.70 -4.51
C GLY A 87 3.97 -9.58 -3.40
N ARG A 88 5.30 -9.69 -3.40
CA ARG A 88 6.04 -10.16 -2.23
C ARG A 88 6.13 -9.04 -1.22
N VAL A 89 6.02 -9.38 0.05
CA VAL A 89 6.10 -8.42 1.15
C VAL A 89 7.07 -8.89 2.21
N TRP A 90 7.83 -7.96 2.78
CA TRP A 90 8.68 -8.24 3.93
C TRP A 90 8.76 -7.04 4.87
N VAL A 91 9.21 -7.29 6.10
CA VAL A 91 9.42 -6.26 7.10
C VAL A 91 10.76 -5.58 6.85
N PHE A 92 10.73 -4.28 6.56
CA PHE A 92 11.93 -3.44 6.50
C PHE A 92 12.26 -2.85 7.87
N LYS A 93 11.24 -2.34 8.59
CA LYS A 93 11.40 -1.85 9.97
C LYS A 93 10.26 -2.36 10.84
N ARG A 94 10.58 -2.90 12.02
CA ARG A 94 9.56 -3.23 13.04
C ARG A 94 8.96 -1.99 13.71
N THR A 95 9.72 -0.89 13.75
CA THR A 95 9.31 0.38 14.32
C THR A 95 9.76 1.55 13.45
N MET A 96 8.89 2.53 13.26
CA MET A 96 9.17 3.80 12.59
C MET A 96 9.76 4.82 13.58
N GLU A 97 10.57 5.75 13.09
CA GLU A 97 11.06 6.90 13.88
C GLU A 97 9.89 7.77 14.35
N SER A 98 8.88 7.93 13.49
CA SER A 98 7.65 8.69 13.79
C SER A 98 6.70 7.97 14.74
N SER A 99 6.84 6.65 14.96
CA SER A 99 5.98 5.87 15.85
C SER A 99 6.54 4.50 16.19
N LYS A 100 6.67 4.21 17.50
CA LYS A 100 6.99 2.85 17.99
C LYS A 100 5.89 1.81 17.75
N TYR A 101 4.70 2.23 17.33
CA TYR A 101 3.55 1.36 17.06
C TYR A 101 3.33 1.09 15.56
N LEU A 102 4.11 1.71 14.69
CA LEU A 102 4.09 1.45 13.26
C LEU A 102 5.41 0.82 12.84
N GLY A 103 5.35 -0.15 11.95
CA GLY A 103 6.50 -0.64 11.19
C GLY A 103 6.35 -0.29 9.71
N ILE A 104 7.39 -0.62 8.94
CA ILE A 104 7.43 -0.43 7.49
C ILE A 104 7.50 -1.81 6.84
N LEU A 105 6.53 -2.07 5.97
CA LEU A 105 6.55 -3.20 5.05
C LEU A 105 6.99 -2.71 3.68
N VAL A 106 7.79 -3.50 2.98
CA VAL A 106 8.13 -3.29 1.57
C VAL A 106 7.30 -4.26 0.75
N VAL A 107 6.73 -3.79 -0.35
CA VAL A 107 5.99 -4.60 -1.31
C VAL A 107 6.67 -4.53 -2.66
N GLU A 108 7.23 -5.64 -3.11
CA GLU A 108 7.72 -5.84 -4.47
C GLU A 108 6.57 -6.36 -5.34
N ILE A 109 6.20 -5.58 -6.35
CA ILE A 109 5.05 -5.83 -7.21
C ILE A 109 5.38 -6.97 -8.19
N GLU A 110 4.55 -8.00 -8.18
CA GLU A 110 4.65 -9.12 -9.12
C GLU A 110 3.64 -9.01 -10.26
N ALA A 111 2.46 -8.43 -10.00
CA ALA A 111 1.47 -8.19 -11.04
C ALA A 111 0.52 -7.05 -10.67
N VAL A 112 0.09 -6.30 -11.67
CA VAL A 112 -0.95 -5.27 -11.61
C VAL A 112 -2.08 -5.63 -12.57
N LYS A 113 -3.32 -5.49 -12.11
CA LYS A 113 -4.54 -5.79 -12.86
C LYS A 113 -5.48 -4.59 -12.77
N SER A 114 -6.01 -4.13 -13.90
CA SER A 114 -7.16 -3.21 -13.88
C SER A 114 -8.44 -3.97 -13.54
N ASP A 115 -9.24 -3.39 -12.66
CA ASP A 115 -10.53 -3.88 -12.18
C ASP A 115 -11.70 -3.05 -12.73
N VAL A 116 -11.43 -2.04 -13.57
CA VAL A 116 -12.47 -1.26 -14.26
C VAL A 116 -13.24 -2.19 -15.21
N ALA A 117 -14.57 -2.17 -15.13
CA ALA A 117 -15.43 -2.89 -16.07
C ALA A 117 -15.69 -2.03 -17.31
N VAL A 118 -15.93 -2.68 -18.46
CA VAL A 118 -16.00 -2.00 -19.76
C VAL A 118 -17.09 -0.91 -19.83
N ASP A 119 -18.21 -1.12 -19.14
CA ASP A 119 -19.39 -0.25 -19.22
C ASP A 119 -19.59 0.61 -17.95
N VAL A 120 -18.54 0.75 -17.13
CA VAL A 120 -18.60 1.57 -15.90
C VAL A 120 -17.38 2.47 -15.81
N GLU A 121 -17.57 3.63 -15.19
CA GLU A 121 -16.49 4.57 -14.87
C GLU A 121 -16.40 4.74 -13.35
N VAL A 122 -15.19 4.68 -12.80
CA VAL A 122 -14.96 4.98 -11.38
C VAL A 122 -14.90 6.49 -11.19
N SER A 123 -15.97 7.05 -10.60
CA SER A 123 -16.09 8.48 -10.36
C SER A 123 -15.37 8.95 -9.10
N GLU A 124 -15.29 8.13 -8.05
CA GLU A 124 -14.60 8.47 -6.81
C GLU A 124 -14.06 7.24 -6.06
N GLY A 125 -13.02 7.47 -5.25
CA GLY A 125 -12.47 6.49 -4.32
C GLY A 125 -12.97 6.67 -2.89
N ILE A 126 -12.29 5.99 -1.95
CA ILE A 126 -12.60 6.11 -0.52
C ILE A 126 -12.13 7.48 -0.01
N LYS A 127 -13.08 8.30 0.48
CA LYS A 127 -12.81 9.59 1.10
C LYS A 127 -12.76 9.45 2.63
N ILE A 128 -11.67 9.93 3.23
CA ILE A 128 -11.48 9.94 4.70
C ILE A 128 -11.39 11.37 5.19
N LYS A 129 -12.10 11.66 6.29
CA LYS A 129 -11.96 12.90 7.06
C LYS A 129 -11.34 12.59 8.41
N TYR A 130 -10.22 13.24 8.73
CA TYR A 130 -9.62 13.12 10.05
C TYR A 130 -10.47 13.83 11.09
N ARG A 131 -10.63 13.19 12.25
CA ARG A 131 -11.44 13.73 13.35
C ARG A 131 -10.70 14.80 14.16
N SER A 132 -9.39 14.93 14.00
CA SER A 132 -8.58 15.93 14.68
C SER A 132 -7.34 16.33 13.87
N PRO A 133 -6.87 17.58 14.00
CA PRO A 133 -5.61 18.03 13.39
C PRO A 133 -4.41 17.20 13.85
N LYS A 134 -4.40 16.77 15.12
CA LYS A 134 -3.34 15.91 15.67
C LYS A 134 -3.14 14.63 14.86
N TRP A 135 -4.22 14.05 14.34
CA TRP A 135 -4.15 12.84 13.53
C TRP A 135 -3.63 13.12 12.12
N GLU A 136 -4.04 14.24 11.54
CA GLU A 136 -3.50 14.70 10.24
C GLU A 136 -1.99 14.94 10.33
N ASP A 137 -1.53 15.66 11.36
CA ASP A 137 -0.10 15.89 11.61
C ASP A 137 0.66 14.58 11.79
N PHE A 138 0.05 13.59 12.44
CA PHE A 138 0.64 12.28 12.62
C PHE A 138 0.82 11.55 11.29
N ILE A 139 -0.22 11.51 10.45
CA ILE A 139 -0.15 10.89 9.13
C ILE A 139 0.90 11.60 8.25
N ASN A 140 0.95 12.93 8.29
CA ASN A 140 1.94 13.70 7.54
C ASN A 140 3.38 13.38 7.97
N ARG A 141 3.64 13.18 9.26
CA ARG A 141 4.96 12.75 9.75
C ARG A 141 5.33 11.35 9.26
N VAL A 142 4.38 10.42 9.28
CA VAL A 142 4.60 9.05 8.80
C VAL A 142 4.90 9.03 7.31
N LEU A 143 4.09 9.71 6.49
CA LEU A 143 4.32 9.82 5.05
C LEU A 143 5.66 10.51 4.73
N LYS A 144 6.03 11.55 5.49
CA LYS A 144 7.33 12.20 5.36
C LYS A 144 8.48 11.23 5.64
N GLU A 145 8.36 10.34 6.63
CA GLU A 145 9.36 9.31 6.89
C GLU A 145 9.45 8.29 5.74
N LEU A 146 8.33 7.77 5.26
CA LEU A 146 8.31 6.82 4.13
C LEU A 146 9.03 7.38 2.89
N ARG A 147 8.82 8.66 2.60
CA ARG A 147 9.43 9.38 1.47
C ARG A 147 10.94 9.59 1.58
N ARG A 148 11.54 9.38 2.76
CA ARG A 148 12.99 9.53 2.95
C ARG A 148 13.77 8.30 2.49
N TYR A 149 13.11 7.15 2.36
CA TYR A 149 13.75 5.92 1.94
C TYR A 149 13.87 5.85 0.42
N THR A 150 14.90 5.13 -0.01
CA THR A 150 15.23 4.84 -1.41
C THR A 150 15.29 3.33 -1.62
N LEU A 151 15.40 2.89 -2.88
CA LEU A 151 15.60 1.47 -3.19
C LEU A 151 16.89 0.90 -2.59
N ASN A 152 17.94 1.71 -2.47
CA ASN A 152 19.22 1.26 -1.91
C ASN A 152 19.07 0.95 -0.42
N ASP A 153 18.38 1.81 0.33
CA ASP A 153 18.16 1.62 1.78
C ASP A 153 17.50 0.27 2.11
N ILE A 154 16.65 -0.21 1.20
CA ILE A 154 15.88 -1.45 1.39
C ILE A 154 16.62 -2.69 0.88
N ARG A 155 17.43 -2.57 -0.16
CA ARG A 155 18.19 -3.71 -0.72
C ARG A 155 19.36 -4.12 0.16
N ASP A 156 19.88 -3.19 0.95
CA ASP A 156 21.01 -3.41 1.85
C ASP A 156 20.58 -3.90 3.26
N ASN A 157 19.28 -4.18 3.47
CA ASN A 157 18.70 -4.79 4.69
C ASN A 157 18.37 -6.26 4.49
#